data_AF-A0AAW6TGN5-F1
#
_entry.id   AF-A0AAW6TGN5-F1
#
_cell.length_a   1.000
_cell.length_b   1.000
_cell.length_c   1.000
_cell.angle_alpha   90.00
_cell.angle_beta   90.00
_cell.angle_gamma   90.00
#
_symmetry.space_group_name_H-M   'P 1'
#
loop_
_entity.id
_entity.type
_entity.pdbx_description
1 polymer ?
#
loop_
_entity_poly.entity_id
_entity_poly.type
_entity_poly.pdbx_seq_one_letter_code
_entity_poly.pdbx_strand_id
1 'polypeptide(L)'
;MKKVVMLSAITMLSLAGIAVSQAEDKASAPAAASATASASSTATASSTATASAPASSAAPAKKEAEKAPEDPPQVAKLVALYPNLIARIAPQGKVCFEGKECDITIAAALGAADPDKPREGKVIYEGVCHTCHTAGLLGAPKFGDKGAWGPRIAKGTATLHQHALQGFNAMPAKGGNADLLDVEVTNAVDYMVSQSK
;
A
#
# COMPACT_ATOMS: atom_id res chain seq x y z
N MET A 1 -40.26 5.31 51.72
CA MET A 1 -40.77 3.92 51.65
C MET A 1 -40.67 3.48 50.19
N LYS A 2 -39.57 2.90 49.72
CA LYS A 2 -39.20 1.49 49.84
C LYS A 2 -37.68 1.36 49.78
N LYS A 3 -37.12 0.66 50.77
CA LYS A 3 -35.70 0.28 50.89
C LYS A 3 -35.55 -1.18 50.41
N VAL A 4 -34.28 -1.61 50.37
CA VAL A 4 -33.78 -3.01 50.40
C VAL A 4 -33.85 -3.70 49.01
N VAL A 5 -32.83 -4.39 48.47
CA VAL A 5 -31.78 -5.23 49.06
C VAL A 5 -30.55 -5.34 48.13
N MET A 6 -29.35 -5.25 48.72
CA MET A 6 -28.06 -5.74 48.20
C MET A 6 -27.94 -7.27 48.32
N LEU A 7 -27.37 -7.96 47.34
CA LEU A 7 -26.67 -9.27 47.44
C LEU A 7 -26.07 -9.56 46.05
N SER A 8 -24.90 -10.14 45.82
CA SER A 8 -23.70 -10.47 46.60
C SER A 8 -22.69 -11.02 45.59
N ALA A 9 -21.40 -10.89 45.89
CA ALA A 9 -20.27 -11.37 45.12
C ALA A 9 -20.26 -12.90 44.92
N ILE A 10 -19.75 -13.37 43.77
CA ILE A 10 -19.10 -14.67 43.63
C ILE A 10 -17.81 -14.48 42.81
N THR A 11 -16.71 -14.35 43.56
CA THR A 11 -15.36 -14.78 43.20
C THR A 11 -15.31 -16.30 43.09
N MET A 12 -14.89 -16.84 41.94
CA MET A 12 -14.33 -18.18 41.70
C MET A 12 -13.72 -18.12 40.28
N LEU A 13 -12.57 -18.68 39.91
CA LEU A 13 -11.53 -19.46 40.59
C LEU A 13 -10.35 -19.50 39.59
N SER A 14 -9.15 -19.37 40.14
CA SER A 14 -7.84 -19.53 39.48
C SER A 14 -7.65 -20.91 38.84
N LEU A 15 -6.81 -21.01 37.80
CA LEU A 15 -5.91 -22.11 37.38
C LEU A 15 -5.58 -21.88 35.88
N ALA A 16 -4.36 -21.95 35.36
CA ALA A 16 -3.05 -22.31 35.87
C ALA A 16 -2.00 -21.66 34.95
N GLY A 17 -0.87 -21.25 35.52
CA GLY A 17 0.32 -20.87 34.76
C GLY A 17 1.08 -22.10 34.27
N ILE A 18 1.71 -21.98 33.11
CA ILE A 18 2.88 -22.78 32.73
C ILE A 18 3.97 -21.77 32.40
N ALA A 19 4.85 -21.57 33.37
CA ALA A 19 6.18 -21.07 33.14
C ALA A 19 7.04 -22.24 32.65
N VAL A 20 7.69 -22.08 31.49
CA VAL A 20 8.88 -22.86 31.17
C VAL A 20 10.06 -21.91 31.08
N SER A 21 11.02 -22.25 31.95
CA SER A 21 12.40 -21.87 32.15
C SER A 21 13.12 -20.98 31.13
N GLN A 22 13.73 -19.96 31.75
CA GLN A 22 15.02 -19.34 31.45
C GLN A 22 16.05 -20.26 30.76
N ALA A 23 16.75 -19.70 29.77
CA ALA A 23 18.18 -19.89 29.60
C ALA A 23 18.76 -18.61 28.97
N GLU A 24 19.41 -17.80 29.78
CA GLU A 24 20.34 -16.75 29.36
C GLU A 24 21.68 -17.42 28.99
N ASP A 25 22.22 -17.15 27.80
CA ASP A 25 23.66 -17.24 27.55
C ASP A 25 24.07 -16.16 26.53
N LYS A 26 24.60 -15.07 27.11
CA LYS A 26 25.93 -14.51 26.79
C LYS A 26 26.20 -13.96 25.38
N ALA A 27 26.55 -12.67 25.41
CA ALA A 27 27.16 -11.89 24.36
C ALA A 27 28.33 -12.59 23.64
N SER A 28 28.40 -12.44 22.32
CA SER A 28 29.63 -12.10 21.58
C SER A 28 29.33 -11.80 20.10
N ALA A 29 29.64 -10.59 19.66
CA ALA A 29 30.11 -10.31 18.30
C ALA A 29 31.62 -9.99 18.43
N PRO A 30 32.45 -9.96 17.36
CA PRO A 30 32.15 -10.04 15.92
C PRO A 30 33.09 -11.01 15.16
N ALA A 31 32.89 -11.22 13.86
CA ALA A 31 33.97 -11.32 12.87
C ALA A 31 33.43 -11.56 11.46
N ALA A 32 34.16 -10.95 10.52
CA ALA A 32 33.92 -10.96 9.09
C ALA A 32 34.58 -12.17 8.38
N ALA A 33 34.13 -12.36 7.14
CA ALA A 33 34.87 -12.77 5.95
C ALA A 33 35.13 -14.27 5.64
N SER A 34 34.89 -14.54 4.35
CA SER A 34 35.52 -15.52 3.44
C SER A 34 34.95 -16.93 3.31
N ALA A 35 34.33 -17.18 2.16
CA ALA A 35 34.45 -18.41 1.37
C ALA A 35 34.04 -18.07 -0.09
N THR A 36 35.01 -17.78 -0.97
CA THR A 36 35.64 -18.70 -1.94
C THR A 36 34.74 -19.12 -3.11
N ALA A 37 35.14 -18.65 -4.28
CA ALA A 37 34.74 -19.11 -5.59
C ALA A 37 35.13 -20.58 -5.85
N SER A 38 34.35 -21.26 -6.69
CA SER A 38 34.92 -21.98 -7.84
C SER A 38 33.86 -22.23 -8.91
N ALA A 39 34.15 -21.76 -10.13
CA ALA A 39 33.64 -22.28 -11.40
C ALA A 39 34.07 -23.76 -11.57
N SER A 40 33.66 -24.56 -12.54
CA SER A 40 33.24 -24.32 -13.92
C SER A 40 32.75 -25.66 -14.50
N SER A 41 31.85 -25.66 -15.48
CA SER A 41 31.87 -26.68 -16.53
C SER A 41 31.36 -26.09 -17.85
N THR A 42 32.33 -25.87 -18.74
CA THR A 42 32.19 -25.59 -20.17
C THR A 42 31.93 -26.87 -20.95
N ALA A 43 31.06 -26.81 -21.96
CA ALA A 43 31.19 -27.64 -23.16
C ALA A 43 30.71 -26.87 -24.39
N THR A 44 31.61 -26.84 -25.37
CA THR A 44 31.64 -26.12 -26.63
C THR A 44 30.84 -26.81 -27.73
N ALA A 45 30.23 -26.05 -28.65
CA ALA A 45 30.14 -26.43 -30.06
C ALA A 45 30.05 -25.18 -30.94
N SER A 46 30.96 -25.11 -31.92
CA SER A 46 31.10 -24.07 -32.93
C SER A 46 30.73 -24.66 -34.29
N SER A 47 29.97 -23.95 -35.12
CA SER A 47 30.03 -24.11 -36.58
C SER A 47 29.64 -22.80 -37.26
N THR A 48 30.55 -22.31 -38.10
CA THR A 48 30.46 -21.03 -38.81
C THR A 48 29.85 -21.19 -40.21
N ALA A 49 29.17 -20.13 -40.64
CA ALA A 49 28.95 -19.64 -41.99
C ALA A 49 27.99 -20.39 -42.95
N THR A 50 26.92 -19.69 -43.35
CA THR A 50 26.75 -19.21 -44.73
C THR A 50 25.85 -17.96 -44.71
N ALA A 51 26.31 -16.90 -45.37
CA ALA A 51 25.58 -15.67 -45.58
C ALA A 51 24.55 -15.83 -46.70
N SER A 52 23.35 -15.26 -46.51
CA SER A 52 22.52 -14.78 -47.61
C SER A 52 21.59 -13.68 -47.07
N ALA A 53 21.73 -12.48 -47.60
CA ALA A 53 20.81 -11.35 -47.43
C ALA A 53 20.07 -11.13 -48.75
N PRO A 54 19.04 -10.26 -48.83
CA PRO A 54 17.97 -9.97 -47.87
C PRO A 54 16.60 -10.26 -48.52
N ALA A 55 15.60 -10.65 -47.74
CA ALA A 55 14.21 -10.64 -48.19
C ALA A 55 13.42 -9.60 -47.38
N SER A 56 13.29 -8.43 -47.98
CA SER A 56 12.20 -7.49 -47.71
C SER A 56 10.87 -8.22 -47.91
N SER A 57 10.01 -8.21 -46.90
CA SER A 57 8.56 -8.37 -47.10
C SER A 57 7.81 -8.05 -45.82
N ALA A 58 7.13 -6.90 -45.88
CA ALA A 58 5.92 -6.55 -45.15
C ALA A 58 6.02 -6.37 -43.62
N ALA A 59 6.15 -5.09 -43.25
CA ALA A 59 5.50 -4.57 -42.05
C ALA A 59 4.06 -5.11 -41.97
N PRO A 60 3.56 -5.57 -40.81
CA PRO A 60 2.14 -5.77 -40.66
C PRO A 60 1.48 -4.41 -40.84
N ALA A 61 0.54 -4.35 -41.79
CA ALA A 61 -0.26 -3.19 -42.07
C ALA A 61 -0.80 -2.61 -40.76
N LYS A 62 -0.69 -1.28 -40.61
CA LYS A 62 -1.34 -0.52 -39.56
C LYS A 62 -2.82 -0.93 -39.55
N LYS A 63 -3.21 -1.74 -38.58
CA LYS A 63 -4.63 -1.93 -38.26
C LYS A 63 -5.05 -0.59 -37.68
N GLU A 64 -5.85 0.16 -38.44
CA GLU A 64 -6.52 1.35 -37.94
C GLU A 64 -7.12 1.02 -36.58
N ALA A 65 -6.87 1.90 -35.61
CA ALA A 65 -7.44 1.79 -34.29
C ALA A 65 -8.97 1.82 -34.43
N GLU A 66 -9.58 0.63 -34.39
CA GLU A 66 -11.02 0.48 -34.27
C GLU A 66 -11.43 1.20 -32.99
N LYS A 67 -12.23 2.25 -33.16
CA LYS A 67 -12.76 3.09 -32.07
C LYS A 67 -13.37 2.14 -31.02
N ALA A 68 -12.99 2.33 -29.76
CA ALA A 68 -13.54 1.54 -28.66
C ALA A 68 -15.09 1.50 -28.76
N PRO A 69 -15.73 0.34 -28.55
CA PRO A 69 -17.19 0.23 -28.62
C PRO A 69 -17.84 1.28 -27.73
N GLU A 70 -18.69 2.13 -28.32
CA GLU A 70 -19.42 3.13 -27.55
C GLU A 70 -20.56 2.47 -26.76
N ASP A 71 -20.82 2.99 -25.57
CA ASP A 71 -21.88 2.48 -24.70
C ASP A 71 -23.25 2.56 -25.38
N PRO A 72 -24.09 1.49 -25.28
CA PRO A 72 -25.45 1.54 -25.79
C PRO A 72 -26.28 2.68 -25.19
N PRO A 73 -27.30 3.22 -25.89
CA PRO A 73 -28.14 4.32 -25.39
C PRO A 73 -28.76 4.08 -24.01
N GLN A 74 -29.02 2.82 -23.67
CA GLN A 74 -29.55 2.39 -22.38
C GLN A 74 -28.54 2.62 -21.25
N VAL A 75 -27.26 2.39 -21.51
CA VAL A 75 -26.17 2.63 -20.56
C VAL A 75 -25.99 4.13 -20.36
N ALA A 76 -26.02 4.93 -21.42
CA ALA A 76 -25.98 6.39 -21.32
C ALA A 76 -27.15 6.95 -20.47
N LYS A 77 -28.36 6.41 -20.65
CA LYS A 77 -29.53 6.77 -19.83
C LYS A 77 -29.36 6.38 -18.37
N LEU A 78 -28.77 5.21 -18.10
CA LEU A 78 -28.51 4.76 -16.73
C LEU A 78 -27.45 5.64 -16.03
N VAL A 79 -26.39 6.01 -16.75
CA VAL A 79 -25.36 6.94 -16.27
C VAL A 79 -25.98 8.29 -15.90
N ALA A 80 -26.89 8.81 -16.73
CA ALA A 80 -27.58 10.07 -16.46
C ALA A 80 -28.54 10.01 -15.24
N LEU A 81 -29.14 8.85 -14.96
CA LEU A 81 -30.06 8.67 -13.83
C LEU A 81 -29.35 8.59 -12.47
N TYR A 82 -28.07 8.19 -12.44
CA TYR A 82 -27.34 7.93 -11.19
C TYR A 82 -25.99 8.66 -11.11
N PRO A 83 -25.96 10.01 -11.21
CA PRO A 83 -24.70 10.77 -11.26
C PRO A 83 -23.81 10.54 -10.03
N ASN A 84 -24.41 10.40 -8.85
CA ASN A 84 -23.68 10.13 -7.60
C ASN A 84 -23.09 8.71 -7.54
N LEU A 85 -23.73 7.72 -8.18
CA LEU A 85 -23.19 6.37 -8.27
C LEU A 85 -22.00 6.36 -9.23
N ILE A 86 -22.17 6.98 -10.41
CA ILE A 86 -21.13 7.11 -11.43
C ILE A 86 -19.89 7.81 -10.87
N ALA A 87 -20.07 8.89 -10.11
CA ALA A 87 -18.95 9.57 -9.46
C ALA A 87 -18.18 8.66 -8.47
N ARG A 88 -18.86 7.73 -7.80
CA ARG A 88 -18.25 6.81 -6.83
C ARG A 88 -17.58 5.59 -7.47
N ILE A 89 -18.03 5.18 -8.65
CA ILE A 89 -17.45 4.06 -9.41
C ILE A 89 -16.49 4.51 -10.51
N ALA A 90 -16.26 5.83 -10.63
CA ALA A 90 -15.29 6.36 -11.57
C ALA A 90 -13.93 5.69 -11.34
N PRO A 91 -13.24 5.26 -12.41
CA PRO A 91 -12.00 4.53 -12.28
C PRO A 91 -10.95 5.39 -11.57
N GLN A 92 -10.35 4.84 -10.51
CA GLN A 92 -9.37 5.53 -9.66
C GLN A 92 -7.96 5.58 -10.30
N GLY A 93 -7.82 5.02 -11.51
CA GLY A 93 -6.61 5.00 -12.33
C GLY A 93 -6.95 4.60 -13.77
N LYS A 94 -6.07 4.86 -14.72
CA LYS A 94 -6.27 4.45 -16.12
C LYS A 94 -5.54 3.13 -16.39
N VAL A 95 -6.20 2.19 -17.05
CA VAL A 95 -5.54 1.01 -17.61
C VAL A 95 -4.86 1.45 -18.91
N CYS A 96 -3.54 1.43 -18.91
CA CYS A 96 -2.76 1.74 -20.11
C CYS A 96 -2.45 0.45 -20.88
N PHE A 97 -2.65 0.51 -22.20
CA PHE A 97 -2.25 -0.54 -23.15
C PHE A 97 -0.83 -0.24 -23.67
N GLU A 98 -0.07 -1.28 -24.05
CA GLU A 98 1.33 -1.20 -24.49
C GLU A 98 1.60 -0.02 -25.45
N GLY A 99 2.66 0.75 -25.15
CA GLY A 99 3.09 1.88 -25.97
C GLY A 99 2.52 3.25 -25.59
N LYS A 100 1.73 3.33 -24.51
CA LYS A 100 1.38 4.61 -23.85
C LYS A 100 2.02 4.62 -22.46
N GLU A 101 2.65 5.73 -22.06
CA GLU A 101 3.26 5.84 -20.73
C GLU A 101 2.22 5.54 -19.64
N CYS A 102 2.55 4.59 -18.77
CA CYS A 102 1.68 4.04 -17.74
C CYS A 102 2.10 4.56 -16.38
N ASP A 103 1.31 5.44 -15.78
CA ASP A 103 1.29 5.61 -14.32
C ASP A 103 0.02 4.91 -13.82
N ILE A 104 0.15 3.66 -13.34
CA ILE A 104 -0.90 3.03 -12.53
C ILE A 104 -0.78 3.64 -11.13
N THR A 105 -1.18 4.89 -11.01
CA THR A 105 -1.08 5.61 -9.75
C THR A 105 -2.50 5.74 -9.23
N ILE A 106 -2.81 4.84 -8.28
CA ILE A 106 -4.01 4.98 -7.47
C ILE A 106 -3.86 6.32 -6.74
N ALA A 107 -4.76 7.24 -7.08
CA ALA A 107 -4.80 8.67 -6.74
C ALA A 107 -4.19 9.63 -7.79
N ALA A 108 -4.75 9.62 -9.00
CA ALA A 108 -4.62 10.70 -9.99
C ALA A 108 -5.22 12.07 -9.54
N ALA A 109 -5.57 12.25 -8.26
CA ALA A 109 -6.15 13.47 -7.71
C ALA A 109 -5.12 14.43 -7.09
N LEU A 110 -3.91 13.96 -6.76
CA LEU A 110 -2.91 14.75 -6.03
C LEU A 110 -1.96 15.55 -6.93
N GLY A 111 -1.96 15.30 -8.24
CA GLY A 111 -0.95 15.82 -9.17
C GLY A 111 0.42 15.15 -8.98
N ALA A 112 1.39 15.52 -9.82
CA ALA A 112 2.77 15.04 -9.67
C ALA A 112 3.40 15.54 -8.36
N ALA A 113 4.23 14.72 -7.73
CA ALA A 113 5.02 15.13 -6.58
C ALA A 113 6.07 16.17 -6.96
N ASP A 114 6.23 17.22 -6.14
CA ASP A 114 7.28 18.24 -6.27
C ASP A 114 8.20 18.15 -5.04
N PRO A 115 9.45 17.68 -5.19
CA PRO A 115 10.38 17.54 -4.06
C PRO A 115 10.75 18.88 -3.40
N ASP A 116 10.66 20.00 -4.12
CA ASP A 116 10.95 21.32 -3.58
C ASP A 116 9.75 21.92 -2.83
N LYS A 117 8.54 21.40 -3.07
CA LYS A 117 7.31 21.82 -2.40
C LYS A 117 6.45 20.60 -2.01
N PRO A 118 6.86 19.81 -1.01
CA PRO A 118 6.08 18.67 -0.54
C PRO A 118 4.69 19.09 -0.08
N ARG A 119 3.68 18.29 -0.44
CA ARG A 119 2.29 18.54 -0.03
C ARG A 119 2.10 18.35 1.48
N GLU A 120 1.10 19.05 2.01
CA GLU A 120 0.72 18.95 3.41
C GLU A 120 0.08 17.60 3.74
N GLY A 121 0.23 17.15 4.99
CA GLY A 121 -0.26 15.85 5.44
C GLY A 121 -1.77 15.64 5.30
N LYS A 122 -2.56 16.71 5.50
CA LYS A 122 -4.02 16.66 5.28
C LYS A 122 -4.36 16.35 3.82
N VAL A 123 -3.66 16.97 2.88
CA VAL A 123 -3.87 16.76 1.44
C VAL A 123 -3.58 15.31 1.07
N ILE A 124 -2.48 14.75 1.58
CA ILE A 124 -2.11 13.35 1.34
C ILE A 124 -3.10 12.39 2.00
N TYR A 125 -3.55 12.69 3.22
CA TYR A 125 -4.60 11.91 3.89
C TYR A 125 -5.88 11.85 3.04
N GLU A 126 -6.37 13.01 2.59
CA GLU A 126 -7.58 13.13 1.78
C GLU A 126 -7.44 12.54 0.37
N GLY A 127 -6.22 12.45 -0.18
CA GLY A 127 -6.01 11.86 -1.50
C GLY A 127 -5.77 10.35 -1.48
N VAL A 128 -5.21 9.80 -0.40
CA VAL A 128 -4.74 8.40 -0.36
C VAL A 128 -5.20 7.69 0.91
N CYS A 129 -4.82 8.20 2.08
CA CYS A 129 -4.90 7.45 3.33
C CYS A 129 -6.35 7.25 3.84
N HIS A 130 -7.24 8.20 3.54
CA HIS A 130 -8.62 8.21 4.03
C HIS A 130 -9.41 6.96 3.59
N THR A 131 -9.10 6.41 2.41
CA THR A 131 -9.77 5.22 1.85
C THR A 131 -9.85 4.07 2.85
N CYS A 132 -8.76 3.83 3.60
CA CYS A 132 -8.74 2.81 4.63
C CYS A 132 -8.99 3.38 6.03
N HIS A 133 -8.39 4.53 6.34
CA HIS A 133 -8.36 5.04 7.71
C HIS A 133 -9.62 5.81 8.13
N THR A 134 -10.49 6.24 7.22
CA THR A 134 -11.77 6.88 7.62
C THR A 134 -12.75 5.87 8.18
N ALA A 135 -12.91 4.72 7.52
CA ALA A 135 -13.88 3.69 7.95
C ALA A 135 -13.25 2.61 8.84
N GLY A 136 -11.93 2.46 8.82
CA GLY A 136 -11.21 1.34 9.45
C GLY A 136 -11.20 0.07 8.59
N LEU A 137 -11.09 0.24 7.27
CA LEU A 137 -11.11 -0.86 6.31
C LEU A 137 -9.93 -1.82 6.58
N LEU A 138 -10.17 -3.13 6.47
CA LEU A 138 -9.19 -4.18 6.76
C LEU A 138 -8.54 -4.08 8.16
N GLY A 139 -9.23 -3.46 9.13
CA GLY A 139 -8.70 -3.25 10.48
C GLY A 139 -7.71 -2.08 10.60
N ALA A 140 -7.68 -1.17 9.61
CA ALA A 140 -6.92 0.07 9.70
C ALA A 140 -7.36 0.90 10.93
N PRO A 141 -6.42 1.53 11.67
CA PRO A 141 -6.78 2.38 12.80
C PRO A 141 -7.59 3.58 12.29
N LYS A 142 -8.78 3.76 12.85
CA LYS A 142 -9.74 4.77 12.40
C LYS A 142 -9.22 6.16 12.76
N PHE A 143 -9.26 7.08 11.82
CA PHE A 143 -8.83 8.46 12.00
C PHE A 143 -9.65 9.13 13.12
N GLY A 144 -8.96 9.77 14.06
CA GLY A 144 -9.59 10.41 15.23
C GLY A 144 -9.92 9.45 16.38
N ASP A 145 -9.75 8.14 16.22
CA ASP A 145 -9.99 7.17 17.29
C ASP A 145 -8.81 7.11 18.27
N LYS A 146 -8.92 7.90 19.35
CA LYS A 146 -7.90 7.96 20.40
C LYS A 146 -7.59 6.60 21.04
N GLY A 147 -8.59 5.71 21.14
CA GLY A 147 -8.42 4.38 21.71
C GLY A 147 -7.56 3.49 20.81
N ALA A 148 -7.78 3.53 19.50
CA ALA A 148 -6.98 2.80 18.53
C ALA A 148 -5.56 3.39 18.37
N TRP A 149 -5.44 4.72 18.44
CA TRP A 149 -4.19 5.44 18.20
C TRP A 149 -3.28 5.55 19.42
N GLY A 150 -3.78 5.59 20.65
CA GLY A 150 -2.98 5.70 21.87
C GLY A 150 -1.82 4.69 21.95
N PRO A 151 -2.09 3.37 21.85
CA PRO A 151 -1.03 2.35 21.85
C PRO A 151 -0.08 2.42 20.65
N ARG A 152 -0.48 3.06 19.54
CA ARG A 152 0.36 3.24 18.35
C ARG A 152 1.30 4.41 18.53
N ILE A 153 0.77 5.54 19.01
CA ILE A 153 1.54 6.74 19.35
C ILE A 153 2.58 6.42 20.43
N ALA A 154 2.24 5.55 21.40
CA ALA A 154 3.17 5.08 22.43
C ALA A 154 4.40 4.32 21.88
N LYS A 155 4.34 3.78 20.65
CA LYS A 155 5.51 3.15 19.99
C LYS A 155 6.49 4.18 19.43
N GLY A 156 6.11 5.45 19.37
CA GLY A 156 6.92 6.54 18.83
C GLY A 156 6.61 6.86 17.37
N THR A 157 6.76 8.14 17.01
CA THR A 157 6.48 8.66 15.66
C THR A 157 7.39 8.04 14.60
N ALA A 158 8.67 7.83 14.90
CA ALA A 158 9.62 7.20 13.99
C ALA A 158 9.16 5.80 13.53
N THR A 159 8.62 4.99 14.44
CA THR A 159 8.07 3.67 14.09
C THR A 159 6.82 3.78 13.21
N LEU A 160 5.94 4.75 13.48
CA LEU A 160 4.76 4.99 12.65
C LEU A 160 5.13 5.45 11.24
N HIS A 161 6.12 6.34 11.12
CA HIS A 161 6.67 6.76 9.83
C HIS A 161 7.25 5.58 9.07
N GLN A 162 8.09 4.77 9.71
CA GLN A 162 8.69 3.59 9.08
C GLN A 162 7.63 2.62 8.55
N HIS A 163 6.62 2.28 9.37
CA HIS A 163 5.53 1.40 8.95
C HIS A 163 4.72 2.00 7.79
N ALA A 164 4.52 3.31 7.74
CA ALA A 164 3.81 3.95 6.66
C ALA A 164 4.61 3.96 5.35
N LEU A 165 5.92 4.18 5.44
CA LEU A 165 6.82 4.19 4.28
C LEU A 165 7.02 2.79 3.71
N GLN A 166 7.27 1.79 4.57
CA GLN A 166 7.64 0.43 4.17
C GLN A 166 6.43 -0.51 4.02
N GLY A 167 5.27 -0.11 4.55
CA GLY A 167 4.11 -0.97 4.69
C GLY A 167 4.16 -1.79 5.99
N PHE A 168 2.98 -2.16 6.49
CA PHE A 168 2.85 -2.93 7.73
C PHE A 168 1.51 -3.66 7.79
N ASN A 169 1.52 -4.98 8.01
CA ASN A 169 0.34 -5.83 7.92
C ASN A 169 -0.39 -5.65 6.58
N ALA A 170 -1.69 -5.31 6.62
CA ALA A 170 -2.51 -5.03 5.44
C ALA A 170 -2.30 -3.62 4.85
N MET A 171 -1.50 -2.75 5.49
CA MET A 171 -1.20 -1.42 4.97
C MET A 171 -0.06 -1.51 3.95
N PRO A 172 -0.29 -1.18 2.67
CA PRO A 172 0.77 -1.17 1.66
C PRO A 172 1.79 -0.06 1.91
N ALA A 173 3.00 -0.24 1.36
CA ALA A 173 4.04 0.79 1.37
C ALA A 173 3.51 2.10 0.77
N LYS A 174 3.83 3.23 1.44
CA LYS A 174 3.41 4.58 1.04
C LYS A 174 1.89 4.71 0.83
N GLY A 175 1.09 3.94 1.58
CA GLY A 175 -0.37 3.93 1.43
C GLY A 175 -0.86 3.39 0.08
N GLY A 176 0.00 2.70 -0.68
CA GLY A 176 -0.32 2.13 -1.98
C GLY A 176 -0.09 3.10 -3.15
N ASN A 177 0.48 4.28 -2.90
CA ASN A 177 0.84 5.24 -3.92
C ASN A 177 2.37 5.44 -3.95
N ALA A 178 3.01 4.91 -4.99
CA ALA A 178 4.46 4.96 -5.17
C ALA A 178 4.99 6.38 -5.43
N ASP A 179 4.16 7.28 -5.98
CA ASP A 179 4.54 8.63 -6.39
C ASP A 179 4.69 9.61 -5.23
N LEU A 180 4.13 9.28 -4.06
CA LEU A 180 4.25 10.16 -2.89
C LEU A 180 5.72 10.34 -2.52
N LEU A 181 6.14 11.51 -2.08
CA LEU A 181 7.45 11.63 -1.46
C LEU A 181 7.42 11.01 -0.06
N ASP A 182 8.56 10.53 0.42
CA ASP A 182 8.63 9.97 1.78
C ASP A 182 8.21 11.01 2.82
N VAL A 183 8.61 12.27 2.64
CA VAL A 183 8.19 13.40 3.47
C VAL A 183 6.67 13.64 3.43
N GLU A 184 6.02 13.41 2.29
CA GLU A 184 4.57 13.56 2.15
C GLU A 184 3.83 12.46 2.93
N VAL A 185 4.37 11.24 2.92
CA VAL A 185 3.86 10.14 3.73
C VAL A 185 4.03 10.45 5.22
N THR A 186 5.18 10.93 5.66
CA THR A 186 5.40 11.27 7.07
C THR A 186 4.52 12.44 7.53
N ASN A 187 4.32 13.44 6.67
CA ASN A 187 3.38 14.54 6.92
C ASN A 187 1.95 14.01 7.14
N ALA A 188 1.51 13.04 6.34
CA ALA A 188 0.20 12.42 6.49
C ALA A 188 0.07 11.67 7.82
N VAL A 189 1.10 10.92 8.21
CA VAL A 189 1.13 10.23 9.51
C VAL A 189 1.03 11.24 10.65
N ASP A 190 1.79 12.33 10.60
CA ASP A 190 1.78 13.37 11.62
C ASP A 190 0.42 14.06 11.71
N TYR A 191 -0.22 14.32 10.57
CA TYR A 191 -1.58 14.81 10.52
C TYR A 191 -2.54 13.85 11.24
N MET A 192 -2.53 12.55 10.89
CA MET A 192 -3.40 11.55 11.51
C MET A 192 -3.17 11.40 13.01
N VAL A 193 -1.91 11.40 13.44
CA VAL A 193 -1.53 11.39 14.86
C VAL A 193 -2.06 12.64 15.57
N SER A 194 -1.90 13.83 14.97
CA SER A 194 -2.38 15.09 15.57
C SER A 194 -3.89 15.10 15.82
N GLN A 195 -4.65 14.46 14.93
CA GLN A 195 -6.11 14.39 15.02
C GLN A 195 -6.59 13.26 15.95
N SER A 196 -5.69 12.41 16.44
CA SER A 196 -6.00 11.19 17.20
C SER A 196 -5.34 11.13 18.58
N LYS A 197 -4.80 12.26 19.07
CA LYS A 197 -4.30 12.42 20.45
C LYS A 197 -5.43 12.69 21.43
#